data_AF-A0A6N7HAX5-F1
#
_entry.id   AF-A0A6N7HAX5-F1
#
_cell.length_a   1.000
_cell.length_b   1.000
_cell.length_c   1.000
_cell.angle_alpha   90.00
_cell.angle_beta   90.00
_cell.angle_gamma   90.00
#
_symmetry.space_group_name_H-M   'P 1'
#
loop_
_entity.id
_entity.type
_entity.pdbx_description
1 polymer ?
#
loop_
_entity_poly.entity_id
_entity_poly.type
_entity_poly.pdbx_seq_one_letter_code
_entity_poly.pdbx_strand_id
1 'polypeptide(L)'
;MLMGTSTDEATSFAMLDRYLDAGGSFVDTANCYAWWPAPGNTGGESETVLGRRLARGRRDQVFLATKGGAWVTDPDRWRGSGEATRYSGAGAGTLRRELDESLRRLGTDHVDLYYVHVDDPATPLEETLEALAGLVAAGKIRHLGWSNVRTWRLERVRTS
;
A
#
# COMPACT_ATOMS: atom_id res chain seq x y z
N MET A 1 0.06 2.42 9.33
CA MET A 1 -1.27 2.68 9.93
C MET A 1 -1.75 1.43 10.67
N LEU A 2 -2.58 1.56 11.71
CA LEU A 2 -2.97 0.46 12.63
C LEU A 2 -4.47 0.11 12.61
N MET A 3 -5.20 0.51 11.55
CA MET A 3 -6.64 0.23 11.44
C MET A 3 -6.92 -1.28 11.44
N GLY A 4 -7.90 -1.71 12.22
CA GLY A 4 -8.26 -3.12 12.41
C GLY A 4 -7.35 -3.92 13.34
N THR A 5 -6.40 -3.26 14.02
CA THR A 5 -5.44 -3.93 14.90
C THR A 5 -5.40 -3.21 16.24
N SER A 6 -4.34 -2.46 16.57
CA SER A 6 -4.29 -1.62 17.76
C SER A 6 -5.37 -0.53 17.78
N THR A 7 -5.92 -0.18 16.61
CA THR A 7 -7.15 0.59 16.49
C THR A 7 -8.23 -0.33 15.96
N ASP A 8 -9.22 -0.67 16.79
CA ASP A 8 -10.32 -1.54 16.37
C ASP A 8 -11.13 -0.94 15.21
N GLU A 9 -11.98 -1.74 14.58
CA GLU A 9 -12.76 -1.33 13.41
C GLU A 9 -13.68 -0.14 13.71
N ALA A 10 -14.42 -0.19 14.82
CA ALA A 10 -15.39 0.85 15.16
C ALA A 10 -14.69 2.21 15.35
N THR A 11 -13.56 2.20 16.05
CA THR A 11 -12.71 3.37 16.25
C THR A 11 -12.10 3.85 14.94
N SER A 12 -11.60 2.93 14.10
CA SER A 12 -11.04 3.26 12.78
C SER A 12 -12.07 3.96 11.89
N PHE A 13 -13.32 3.48 11.90
CA PHE A 13 -14.41 4.07 11.13
C PHE A 13 -14.77 5.46 11.67
N ALA A 14 -14.91 5.60 12.98
CA ALA A 14 -15.22 6.89 13.60
C ALA A 14 -14.13 7.94 13.31
N MET A 15 -12.85 7.54 13.33
CA MET A 15 -11.73 8.41 12.98
C MET A 15 -11.76 8.83 11.50
N LEU A 16 -11.97 7.88 10.58
CA LEU A 16 -12.06 8.20 9.16
C LEU A 16 -13.24 9.13 8.89
N ASP A 17 -14.41 8.88 9.49
CA ASP A 17 -15.60 9.70 9.28
C ASP A 17 -15.40 11.12 9.79
N ARG A 18 -14.81 11.27 10.99
CA ARG A 18 -14.45 12.58 11.52
C ARG A 18 -13.46 13.32 10.61
N TYR A 19 -12.49 12.61 10.02
CA TYR A 19 -11.53 13.20 9.09
C TYR A 19 -12.22 13.70 7.82
N LEU A 20 -13.10 12.89 7.22
CA LEU A 20 -13.83 13.25 6.00
C LEU A 20 -14.84 14.38 6.25
N ASP A 21 -15.54 14.34 7.39
CA ASP A 21 -16.49 15.38 7.79
C ASP A 21 -15.80 16.73 8.06
N ALA A 22 -14.51 16.71 8.43
CA ALA A 22 -13.68 17.90 8.54
C ALA A 22 -13.13 18.41 7.19
N GLY A 23 -13.54 17.82 6.07
CA GLY A 23 -13.10 18.19 4.73
C GLY A 23 -11.79 17.52 4.28
N GLY A 24 -11.29 16.56 5.06
CA GLY A 24 -10.20 15.70 4.63
C GLY A 24 -10.60 14.81 3.46
N SER A 25 -9.65 14.50 2.58
CA SER A 25 -9.90 13.68 1.39
C SER A 25 -8.75 12.76 1.00
N PHE A 26 -7.53 12.95 1.50
CA PHE A 26 -6.38 12.11 1.16
C PHE A 26 -6.21 11.01 2.21
N VAL A 27 -6.36 9.75 1.80
CA VAL A 27 -6.22 8.60 2.69
C VAL A 27 -5.09 7.71 2.18
N ASP A 28 -4.11 7.50 3.06
CA ASP A 28 -2.94 6.70 2.80
C ASP A 28 -2.99 5.37 3.55
N THR A 29 -2.81 4.27 2.83
CA THR A 29 -2.62 2.93 3.40
C THR A 29 -1.44 2.23 2.70
N ALA A 30 -1.16 0.97 3.03
CA ALA A 30 -0.20 0.14 2.30
C ALA A 30 -0.56 -1.34 2.48
N ASN A 31 -0.16 -2.16 1.52
CA ASN A 31 -0.39 -3.60 1.59
C ASN A 31 0.18 -4.24 2.86
N CYS A 32 1.31 -3.76 3.37
CA CYS A 32 1.94 -4.31 4.57
C CYS A 32 1.42 -3.69 5.88
N TYR A 33 0.62 -2.62 5.85
CA TYR A 33 0.27 -1.91 7.09
C TYR A 33 -0.41 -2.81 8.11
N ALA A 34 -0.01 -2.57 9.37
CA ALA A 34 -0.39 -3.31 10.56
C ALA A 34 0.20 -4.73 10.69
N TRP A 35 1.29 -5.04 9.97
CA TRP A 35 2.01 -6.32 10.12
C TRP A 35 2.73 -6.50 11.47
N TRP A 36 3.19 -5.43 12.15
CA TRP A 36 4.09 -5.50 13.31
C TRP A 36 3.49 -5.51 14.74
N PRO A 37 2.25 -5.02 15.02
CA PRO A 37 1.85 -4.64 16.37
C PRO A 37 1.55 -5.84 17.30
N ALA A 38 1.23 -7.02 16.77
CA ALA A 38 0.94 -8.21 17.56
C ALA A 38 1.24 -9.52 16.79
N PRO A 39 1.45 -10.66 17.48
CA PRO A 39 1.48 -11.97 16.84
C PRO A 39 0.20 -12.26 16.07
N GLY A 40 0.32 -12.91 14.91
CA GLY A 40 -0.80 -13.19 14.01
C GLY A 40 -1.12 -12.07 13.01
N ASN A 41 -0.54 -10.88 13.19
CA ASN A 41 -0.60 -9.82 12.20
C ASN A 41 0.40 -10.06 11.07
N THR A 42 -0.06 -9.88 9.84
CA THR A 42 0.72 -10.18 8.63
C THR A 42 0.79 -9.02 7.63
N GLY A 43 -0.08 -8.03 7.76
CA GLY A 43 -0.25 -6.95 6.79
C GLY A 43 -1.58 -7.07 6.05
N GLY A 44 -2.06 -5.94 5.54
CA GLY A 44 -3.30 -5.84 4.77
C GLY A 44 -4.55 -5.69 5.64
N GLU A 45 -4.43 -5.81 6.97
CA GLU A 45 -5.53 -5.59 7.90
C GLU A 45 -6.07 -4.17 7.77
N SER A 46 -5.16 -3.18 7.68
CA SER A 46 -5.52 -1.76 7.49
C SER A 46 -6.30 -1.52 6.19
N GLU A 47 -5.88 -2.13 5.08
CA GLU A 47 -6.60 -2.03 3.80
C GLU A 47 -7.97 -2.70 3.88
N THR A 48 -8.07 -3.84 4.56
CA THR A 48 -9.32 -4.59 4.68
C THR A 48 -10.35 -3.80 5.48
N VAL A 49 -9.94 -3.19 6.60
CA VAL A 49 -10.82 -2.34 7.42
C VAL A 49 -11.22 -1.09 6.65
N LEU A 50 -10.27 -0.41 6.01
CA LEU A 50 -10.55 0.75 5.19
C LEU A 50 -11.53 0.41 4.06
N GLY A 51 -11.32 -0.68 3.35
CA GLY A 51 -12.21 -1.17 2.29
C GLY A 51 -13.62 -1.43 2.79
N ARG A 52 -13.77 -2.10 3.94
CA ARG A 52 -15.09 -2.29 4.58
C ARG A 52 -15.78 -0.98 4.91
N ARG A 53 -15.04 0.06 5.31
CA ARG A 53 -15.63 1.39 5.55
C ARG A 53 -16.07 2.05 4.25
N LEU A 54 -15.21 2.06 3.24
CA LEU A 54 -15.48 2.72 1.95
C LEU A 54 -16.61 2.03 1.17
N ALA A 55 -16.79 0.72 1.34
CA ALA A 55 -17.93 -0.02 0.80
C ALA A 55 -19.28 0.44 1.36
N ARG A 56 -19.30 1.10 2.53
CA ARG A 56 -20.51 1.75 3.09
C ARG A 56 -20.76 3.14 2.50
N GLY A 57 -19.93 3.58 1.54
CA GLY A 57 -20.02 4.87 0.86
C GLY A 57 -18.78 5.75 1.08
N ARG A 58 -18.77 6.91 0.40
CA ARG A 58 -17.70 7.92 0.41
C ARG A 58 -16.40 7.56 -0.34
N ARG A 59 -16.32 6.42 -1.03
CA ARG A 59 -15.17 6.09 -1.90
C ARG A 59 -14.83 7.24 -2.86
N ASP A 60 -15.85 7.85 -3.47
CA ASP A 60 -15.69 8.96 -4.43
C ASP A 60 -15.23 10.29 -3.79
N GLN A 61 -15.31 10.40 -2.47
CA GLN A 61 -14.83 11.57 -1.71
C GLN A 61 -13.35 11.44 -1.31
N VAL A 62 -12.75 10.28 -1.55
CA VAL A 62 -11.41 9.93 -1.09
C VAL A 62 -10.45 9.84 -2.25
N PHE A 63 -9.36 10.60 -2.19
CA PHE A 63 -8.13 10.33 -2.91
C PHE A 63 -7.39 9.21 -2.19
N LEU A 64 -7.46 8.00 -2.73
CA LEU A 64 -6.98 6.78 -2.09
C LEU A 64 -5.58 6.41 -2.55
N ALA A 65 -4.63 6.41 -1.62
CA ALA A 65 -3.26 5.96 -1.86
C ALA A 65 -3.00 4.60 -1.20
N THR A 66 -2.37 3.68 -1.92
CA THR A 66 -1.77 2.47 -1.34
C THR A 66 -0.35 2.25 -1.86
N LYS A 67 0.35 1.24 -1.33
CA LYS A 67 1.75 0.96 -1.62
C LYS A 67 2.00 -0.54 -1.71
N GLY A 68 2.94 -0.93 -2.57
CA GLY A 68 3.44 -2.30 -2.67
C GLY A 68 4.97 -2.38 -2.68
N GLY A 69 5.48 -3.60 -2.69
CA GLY A 69 6.89 -3.96 -2.65
C GLY A 69 7.51 -4.05 -1.25
N ALA A 70 6.74 -3.73 -0.20
CA ALA A 70 7.18 -3.82 1.20
C ALA A 70 6.45 -4.91 2.00
N TRP A 71 5.90 -5.93 1.34
CA TRP A 71 5.31 -7.06 2.06
C TRP A 71 6.40 -7.81 2.84
N VAL A 72 6.13 -8.10 4.11
CA VAL A 72 7.06 -8.76 5.02
C VAL A 72 6.80 -10.26 4.94
N THR A 73 7.76 -10.99 4.37
CA THR A 73 7.58 -12.43 4.06
C THR A 73 7.69 -13.34 5.28
N ASP A 74 8.37 -12.89 6.33
CA ASP A 74 8.53 -13.60 7.60
C ASP A 74 8.47 -12.61 8.78
N PRO A 75 7.26 -12.21 9.20
CA PRO A 75 7.08 -11.20 10.24
C PRO A 75 7.39 -11.72 11.65
N ASP A 76 7.29 -13.03 11.89
CA ASP A 76 7.55 -13.61 13.21
C ASP A 76 9.04 -13.77 13.49
N ARG A 77 9.84 -14.11 12.47
CA ARG A 77 11.31 -14.05 12.60
C ARG A 77 11.77 -12.65 12.98
N TRP A 78 11.22 -11.62 12.34
CA TRP A 78 11.54 -10.23 12.68
C TRP A 78 11.21 -9.90 14.14
N ARG A 79 10.02 -10.28 14.60
CA ARG A 79 9.60 -10.04 15.99
C ARG A 79 10.50 -10.77 17.00
N GLY A 80 10.94 -11.97 16.66
CA GLY A 80 11.74 -12.83 17.55
C GLY A 80 13.21 -12.42 17.65
N SER A 81 13.84 -12.04 16.53
CA SER A 81 15.29 -11.78 16.49
C SER A 81 15.68 -10.36 16.10
N GLY A 82 14.74 -9.54 15.62
CA GLY A 82 15.03 -8.24 15.03
C GLY A 82 15.83 -8.32 13.72
N GLU A 83 16.06 -9.53 13.18
CA GLU A 83 16.75 -9.72 11.92
C GLU A 83 15.97 -9.06 10.77
N ALA A 84 16.70 -8.44 9.85
CA ALA A 84 16.10 -7.77 8.71
C ALA A 84 15.20 -8.74 7.92
N THR A 85 13.91 -8.47 7.88
CA THR A 85 13.02 -9.19 6.96
C THR A 85 13.30 -8.72 5.54
N ARG A 86 13.23 -9.67 4.60
CA ARG A 86 13.19 -9.34 3.19
C ARG A 86 11.78 -8.86 2.83
N TYR A 87 11.74 -7.62 2.36
CA TYR A 87 10.59 -7.12 1.62
C TYR A 87 10.43 -7.89 0.31
N SER A 88 9.19 -7.94 -0.18
CA SER A 88 8.84 -8.63 -1.42
C SER A 88 9.46 -8.01 -2.69
N GLY A 89 9.87 -6.74 -2.63
CA GLY A 89 10.59 -6.04 -3.71
C GLY A 89 9.68 -5.46 -4.80
N ALA A 90 10.28 -4.77 -5.77
CA ALA A 90 9.56 -4.02 -6.81
C ALA A 90 9.49 -4.77 -8.16
N GLY A 91 9.78 -6.07 -8.17
CA GLY A 91 9.65 -6.93 -9.35
C GLY A 91 8.25 -6.88 -9.98
N ALA A 92 8.18 -7.03 -11.31
CA ALA A 92 6.93 -6.88 -12.07
C ALA A 92 5.81 -7.80 -11.56
N GLY A 93 6.13 -9.07 -11.33
CA GLY A 93 5.18 -10.05 -10.79
C GLY A 93 4.71 -9.73 -9.37
N THR A 94 5.60 -9.18 -8.54
CA THR A 94 5.27 -8.74 -7.18
C THR A 94 4.31 -7.58 -7.19
N LEU A 95 4.62 -6.50 -7.91
CA LEU A 95 3.77 -5.30 -7.91
C LEU A 95 2.38 -5.55 -8.52
N ARG A 96 2.28 -6.37 -9.58
CA ARG A 96 0.99 -6.77 -10.16
C ARG A 96 0.14 -7.53 -9.15
N ARG A 97 0.70 -8.57 -8.53
CA ARG A 97 0.01 -9.39 -7.53
C ARG A 97 -0.42 -8.54 -6.33
N GLU A 98 0.48 -7.74 -5.79
CA GLU A 98 0.22 -6.97 -4.57
C GLU A 98 -0.81 -5.86 -4.78
N LEU A 99 -0.82 -5.21 -5.95
CA LEU A 99 -1.90 -4.28 -6.27
C LEU A 99 -3.24 -5.00 -6.40
N ASP A 100 -3.31 -6.13 -7.10
CA ASP A 100 -4.56 -6.90 -7.24
C ASP A 100 -5.13 -7.33 -5.89
N GLU A 101 -4.27 -7.78 -4.98
CA GLU A 101 -4.66 -8.11 -3.62
C GLU A 101 -5.10 -6.88 -2.81
N SER A 102 -4.44 -5.75 -3.00
CA SER A 102 -4.79 -4.48 -2.33
C SER A 102 -6.15 -3.97 -2.80
N LEU A 103 -6.40 -3.97 -4.12
CA LEU A 103 -7.69 -3.62 -4.71
C LEU A 103 -8.81 -4.53 -4.19
N ARG A 104 -8.55 -5.84 -4.10
CA ARG A 104 -9.49 -6.80 -3.50
C ARG A 104 -9.79 -6.48 -2.04
N ARG A 105 -8.79 -6.16 -1.22
CA ARG A 105 -8.98 -5.79 0.21
C ARG A 105 -9.73 -4.46 0.36
N LEU A 106 -9.41 -3.49 -0.50
CA LEU A 106 -10.02 -2.16 -0.52
C LEU A 106 -11.43 -2.15 -1.13
N GLY A 107 -11.82 -3.20 -1.85
CA GLY A 107 -13.14 -3.30 -2.49
C GLY A 107 -13.34 -2.29 -3.61
N THR A 108 -12.28 -1.96 -4.36
CA THR A 108 -12.26 -0.98 -5.45
C THR A 108 -11.48 -1.55 -6.63
N ASP A 109 -11.75 -1.09 -7.84
CA ASP A 109 -11.05 -1.50 -9.06
C ASP A 109 -9.80 -0.65 -9.36
N HIS A 110 -9.68 0.52 -8.71
CA HIS A 110 -8.55 1.42 -8.86
C HIS A 110 -8.19 2.17 -7.57
N VAL A 111 -6.94 2.63 -7.51
CA VAL A 111 -6.43 3.60 -6.54
C VAL A 111 -5.99 4.90 -7.24
N ASP A 112 -6.09 6.01 -6.53
CA ASP A 112 -5.71 7.32 -7.04
C ASP A 112 -4.18 7.47 -7.09
N LEU A 113 -3.47 6.90 -6.11
CA LEU A 113 -2.02 6.89 -6.06
C LEU A 113 -1.48 5.53 -5.62
N TYR A 114 -0.54 5.00 -6.38
CA TYR A 114 0.19 3.79 -6.01
C TYR A 114 1.67 4.11 -5.80
N TYR A 115 2.18 3.78 -4.62
CA TYR A 115 3.60 3.91 -4.31
C TYR A 115 4.33 2.59 -4.47
N VAL A 116 5.52 2.64 -5.08
CA VAL A 116 6.58 1.67 -4.76
C VAL A 116 7.11 2.04 -3.37
N HIS A 117 6.82 1.20 -2.38
CA HIS A 117 6.95 1.53 -0.95
C HIS A 117 8.41 1.55 -0.47
N VAL A 118 9.24 0.66 -1.00
CA VAL A 118 10.66 0.57 -0.71
C VAL A 118 11.44 0.42 -2.01
N ASP A 119 12.65 0.96 -2.03
CA ASP A 119 13.52 0.80 -3.18
C ASP A 119 13.99 -0.65 -3.33
N ASP A 120 14.08 -1.11 -4.57
CA ASP A 120 14.57 -2.44 -4.93
C ASP A 120 15.67 -2.30 -6.00
N PRO A 121 16.95 -2.24 -5.57
CA PRO A 121 18.07 -2.15 -6.50
C PRO A 121 18.40 -3.49 -7.19
N ALA A 122 17.81 -4.61 -6.75
CA ALA A 122 18.05 -5.92 -7.34
C ALA A 122 17.18 -6.14 -8.59
N THR A 123 16.00 -5.52 -8.65
CA THR A 123 15.16 -5.48 -9.84
C THR A 123 15.62 -4.39 -10.82
N PRO A 124 15.80 -4.72 -12.12
CA PRO A 124 16.00 -3.71 -13.16
C PRO A 124 14.89 -2.66 -13.14
N LEU A 125 15.25 -1.37 -13.22
CA LEU A 125 14.27 -0.30 -13.08
C LEU A 125 13.22 -0.37 -14.20
N GLU A 126 13.65 -0.70 -15.40
CA GLU A 126 12.82 -0.82 -16.59
C GLU A 126 11.72 -1.89 -16.41
N GLU A 127 12.03 -3.01 -15.75
CA GLU A 127 11.04 -4.04 -15.40
C GLU A 127 9.95 -3.48 -14.47
N THR A 128 10.35 -2.70 -13.46
CA THR A 128 9.42 -2.05 -12.53
C THR A 128 8.53 -1.06 -13.27
N LEU A 129 9.13 -0.22 -14.12
CA LEU A 129 8.43 0.83 -14.87
C LEU A 129 7.45 0.23 -15.88
N GLU A 130 7.84 -0.81 -16.62
CA GLU A 130 6.95 -1.49 -17.57
C GLU A 130 5.75 -2.11 -16.86
N ALA A 131 5.96 -2.72 -15.69
CA ALA A 131 4.86 -3.26 -14.88
C ALA A 131 3.88 -2.17 -14.44
N LEU A 132 4.40 -1.05 -13.91
CA LEU A 132 3.58 0.07 -13.46
C LEU A 132 2.85 0.76 -14.61
N ALA A 133 3.50 0.94 -15.76
CA ALA A 133 2.89 1.47 -16.97
C ALA A 133 1.71 0.59 -17.43
N GLY A 134 1.88 -0.73 -17.40
CA GLY A 134 0.79 -1.66 -17.70
C GLY A 134 -0.38 -1.56 -16.71
N LEU A 135 -0.11 -1.36 -15.42
CA LEU A 135 -1.16 -1.19 -14.39
C LEU A 135 -1.91 0.14 -14.53
N VAL A 136 -1.22 1.22 -14.93
CA VAL A 136 -1.85 2.50 -15.29
C VAL A 136 -2.71 2.34 -16.54
N ALA A 137 -2.18 1.70 -17.59
CA ALA A 137 -2.92 1.45 -18.83
C ALA A 137 -4.17 0.57 -18.60
N ALA A 138 -4.13 -0.34 -17.64
CA ALA A 138 -5.26 -1.15 -17.21
C ALA A 138 -6.29 -0.39 -16.34
N GLY A 139 -6.06 0.89 -16.03
CA GLY A 139 -6.96 1.73 -15.23
C GLY A 139 -6.91 1.47 -13.72
N LYS A 140 -5.99 0.62 -13.24
CA LYS A 140 -5.88 0.25 -11.82
C LYS A 140 -5.20 1.32 -10.98
N ILE A 141 -4.41 2.21 -11.60
CA ILE A 141 -3.64 3.28 -10.95
C ILE A 141 -3.83 4.58 -11.74
N ARG A 142 -4.11 5.69 -11.05
CA ARG A 142 -4.15 7.03 -11.67
C ARG A 142 -2.81 7.77 -11.60
N HIS A 143 -2.14 7.72 -10.45
CA HIS A 143 -0.84 8.36 -10.22
C HIS A 143 0.17 7.37 -9.62
N LEU A 144 1.44 7.59 -9.93
CA LEU A 144 2.55 6.80 -9.41
C LEU A 144 3.40 7.63 -8.44
N GLY A 145 3.93 6.95 -7.42
CA GLY A 145 4.87 7.53 -6.48
C GLY A 145 5.94 6.53 -6.05
N TRP A 146 7.03 7.05 -5.49
CA TRP A 146 8.06 6.25 -4.82
C TRP A 146 8.21 6.72 -3.38
N SER A 147 8.43 5.79 -2.48
CA SER A 147 8.75 6.02 -1.09
C SER A 147 10.06 5.34 -0.74
N ASN A 148 10.77 5.87 0.27
CA ASN A 148 12.04 5.33 0.76
C ASN A 148 13.09 5.08 -0.34
N VAL A 149 13.09 5.93 -1.37
CA VAL A 149 14.03 5.87 -2.50
C VAL A 149 15.09 6.95 -2.36
N ARG A 150 16.32 6.65 -2.78
CA ARG A 150 17.40 7.65 -2.82
C ARG A 150 17.13 8.67 -3.92
N THR A 151 17.40 9.95 -3.65
CA THR A 151 17.11 11.06 -4.59
C THR A 151 17.68 10.83 -5.99
N TRP A 152 18.93 10.38 -6.12
CA TRP A 152 19.55 10.13 -7.43
C TRP A 152 18.85 9.04 -8.23
N ARG A 153 18.25 8.05 -7.56
CA ARG A 153 17.50 6.99 -8.21
C ARG A 153 16.11 7.47 -8.58
N LEU A 154 15.48 8.29 -7.74
CA LEU A 154 14.22 8.96 -8.09
C LEU A 154 14.36 9.85 -9.34
N GLU A 155 15.48 10.56 -9.49
CA GLU A 155 15.76 11.31 -10.72
C GLU A 155 15.84 10.38 -11.94
N ARG A 156 16.49 9.21 -11.83
CA ARG A 156 16.46 8.21 -12.90
C ARG A 156 15.04 7.76 -13.23
N VAL A 157 14.23 7.44 -12.22
CA VAL A 157 12.81 7.08 -12.39
C VAL A 157 12.05 8.16 -13.16
N ARG A 158 12.26 9.44 -12.83
CA ARG A 158 11.58 10.58 -13.45
C ARG A 158 11.95 10.79 -14.92
N THR A 159 13.16 10.42 -15.30
CA THR A 159 13.71 10.65 -16.65
C THR A 159 13.64 9.44 -17.58
N SER A 160 13.10 8.31 -17.11
CA SER A 160 12.94 7.07 -17.89
C SER A 160 11.53 7.00 -18.48
#